data_AF-A0A840FTU2-F1
#
_entry.id   AF-A0A840FTU2-F1
#
_cell.length_a   1.000
_cell.length_b   1.000
_cell.length_c   1.000
_cell.angle_alpha   90.00
_cell.angle_beta   90.00
_cell.angle_gamma   90.00
#
_symmetry.space_group_name_H-M   'P 1'
#
loop_
_entity.id
_entity.type
_entity.pdbx_description
1 polymer ?
#
loop_
_entity_poly.entity_id
_entity_poly.type
_entity_poly.pdbx_seq_one_letter_code
_entity_poly.pdbx_strand_id
1 'polypeptide(L)'
;MKKSRALEAAQRDFGSQAGMPDFTAPSARRVNSLKLQPAKVLSQMDRVLAALRRGPKTSDELRSLGIYMPSTRIFYLREQGYAIRTDLVAAFTNDGYSHNRLARYTLAEPASDWRTDTARGQ
;
A
#
# COMPACT_ATOMS: atom_id res chain seq x y z
N MET A 1 75.73 -37.31 -8.70
CA MET A 1 74.56 -38.21 -8.84
C MET A 1 73.30 -37.36 -8.70
N LYS A 2 72.50 -37.22 -9.75
CA LYS A 2 71.26 -36.42 -9.79
C LYS A 2 70.08 -37.37 -10.01
N LYS A 3 68.87 -36.93 -9.60
CA LYS A 3 67.51 -37.50 -9.80
C LYS A 3 67.05 -38.40 -8.63
N SER A 4 65.83 -38.36 -8.09
CA SER A 4 64.62 -37.55 -8.26
C SER A 4 63.68 -37.96 -7.11
N ARG A 5 62.96 -37.05 -6.46
CA ARG A 5 61.75 -37.41 -5.70
C ARG A 5 60.60 -36.53 -6.17
N ALA A 6 59.76 -37.14 -7.02
CA ALA A 6 58.47 -36.67 -7.47
C ALA A 6 57.58 -36.35 -6.24
N LEU A 7 56.98 -35.16 -6.17
CA LEU A 7 55.70 -34.77 -6.76
C LEU A 7 54.52 -35.51 -6.10
N GLU A 8 54.18 -35.08 -4.90
CA GLU A 8 52.87 -35.33 -4.29
C GLU A 8 52.08 -34.03 -4.33
N ALA A 9 51.28 -33.87 -5.37
CA ALA A 9 50.21 -32.89 -5.43
C ALA A 9 48.94 -33.68 -5.69
N ALA A 10 48.13 -33.86 -4.65
CA ALA A 10 46.80 -34.43 -4.72
C ALA A 10 45.93 -33.55 -5.63
N GLN A 11 45.86 -33.90 -6.91
CA GLN A 11 44.86 -33.36 -7.82
C GLN A 11 43.54 -34.07 -7.50
N ARG A 12 42.66 -33.38 -6.77
CA ARG A 12 41.26 -33.77 -6.69
C ARG A 12 40.66 -33.60 -8.08
N ASP A 13 40.11 -34.70 -8.58
CA ASP A 13 39.28 -34.80 -9.76
C ASP A 13 38.10 -33.81 -9.63
N PHE A 14 38.20 -32.64 -10.25
CA PHE A 14 37.04 -31.78 -10.45
C PHE A 14 36.31 -32.33 -11.67
N GLY A 15 35.26 -33.10 -11.39
CA GLY A 15 34.39 -33.70 -12.39
C GLY A 15 34.03 -32.73 -13.52
N SER A 16 34.03 -33.27 -14.73
CA SER A 16 33.64 -32.62 -15.98
C SER A 16 32.40 -31.74 -15.82
N GLN A 17 32.58 -30.42 -15.90
CA GLN A 17 31.49 -29.46 -16.01
C GLN A 17 31.07 -29.34 -17.49
N ALA A 18 30.65 -30.45 -18.10
CA ALA A 18 30.03 -30.46 -19.42
C ALA A 18 28.52 -30.26 -19.25
N GLY A 19 28.06 -29.02 -19.43
CA GLY A 19 26.64 -28.69 -19.47
C GLY A 19 26.29 -27.41 -18.71
N MET A 20 26.82 -26.27 -19.13
CA MET A 20 26.18 -24.99 -18.77
C MET A 20 24.87 -24.91 -19.56
N PRO A 21 23.68 -24.83 -18.92
CA PRO A 21 22.47 -24.51 -19.65
C PRO A 21 22.61 -23.08 -20.18
N ASP A 22 22.55 -22.94 -21.50
CA ASP A 22 22.53 -21.65 -22.17
C ASP A 22 21.19 -20.95 -21.87
N PHE A 23 21.21 -20.05 -20.89
CA PHE A 23 20.05 -19.21 -20.53
C PHE A 23 19.76 -18.12 -21.56
N THR A 24 20.54 -18.03 -22.64
CA THR A 24 20.45 -16.97 -23.67
C THR A 24 19.43 -17.30 -24.77
N ALA A 25 18.82 -18.49 -24.76
CA ALA A 25 17.78 -18.82 -25.72
C ALA A 25 16.52 -17.94 -25.46
N PRO A 26 16.08 -17.10 -26.41
CA PRO A 26 14.85 -16.33 -26.24
C PRO A 26 13.67 -17.29 -26.32
N SER A 27 13.21 -17.77 -25.16
CA SER A 27 11.99 -18.57 -25.07
C SER A 27 10.81 -17.65 -25.39
N ALA A 28 10.34 -17.74 -26.64
CA ALA A 28 9.14 -17.06 -27.11
C ALA A 28 7.87 -17.69 -26.52
N ARG A 29 7.74 -17.68 -25.19
CA ARG A 29 6.47 -17.94 -24.52
C ARG A 29 5.57 -16.73 -24.74
N ARG A 30 4.66 -16.83 -25.70
CA ARG A 30 3.58 -15.87 -25.88
C ARG A 30 2.73 -15.88 -24.60
N VAL A 31 2.91 -14.88 -23.74
CA VAL A 31 2.03 -14.67 -22.59
C VAL A 31 0.69 -14.17 -23.13
N ASN A 32 -0.33 -15.04 -23.14
CA ASN A 32 -1.68 -14.56 -23.34
C ASN A 32 -1.99 -13.61 -22.18
N SER A 33 -2.13 -12.32 -22.47
CA SER A 33 -2.51 -11.35 -21.45
C SER A 33 -3.94 -11.66 -21.02
N LEU A 34 -4.08 -12.25 -19.83
CA LEU A 34 -5.37 -12.32 -19.17
C LEU A 34 -5.79 -10.88 -18.92
N LYS A 35 -6.80 -10.40 -19.65
CA LYS A 35 -7.44 -9.11 -19.37
C LYS A 35 -8.13 -9.22 -18.03
N LEU A 36 -7.42 -8.93 -16.94
CA LEU A 36 -8.02 -8.74 -15.63
C LEU A 36 -8.93 -7.51 -15.73
N GLN A 37 -10.23 -7.77 -15.81
CA GLN A 37 -11.20 -6.73 -15.50
C GLN A 37 -11.03 -6.45 -14.01
N PRO A 38 -10.69 -5.22 -13.59
CA PRO A 38 -10.76 -4.92 -12.18
C PRO A 38 -12.23 -5.15 -11.79
N ALA A 39 -12.49 -6.18 -10.98
CA ALA A 39 -13.76 -6.29 -10.28
C ALA A 39 -14.04 -4.91 -9.68
N LYS A 40 -15.30 -4.47 -9.66
CA LYS A 40 -15.76 -3.15 -9.19
C LYS A 40 -15.43 -2.94 -7.71
N VAL A 41 -14.13 -2.89 -7.40
CA VAL A 41 -13.52 -2.61 -6.13
C VAL A 41 -13.74 -1.13 -5.97
N LEU A 42 -14.72 -0.75 -5.14
CA LEU A 42 -14.87 0.64 -4.72
C LEU A 42 -13.48 1.17 -4.35
N SER A 43 -13.15 2.34 -4.88
CA SER A 43 -11.87 2.95 -4.59
C SER A 43 -11.74 3.08 -3.07
N GLN A 44 -10.52 3.00 -2.54
CA GLN A 44 -10.29 3.15 -1.09
C GLN A 44 -10.92 4.45 -0.54
N MET A 45 -11.01 5.50 -1.38
CA MET A 45 -11.67 6.77 -1.07
C MET A 45 -13.19 6.63 -0.92
N ASP A 46 -13.84 5.91 -1.84
CA ASP A 46 -15.29 5.67 -1.79
C ASP A 46 -15.67 4.91 -0.52
N ARG A 47 -14.83 3.96 -0.09
CA ARG A 47 -15.02 3.22 1.17
C ARG A 47 -14.91 4.13 2.38
N VAL A 48 -13.92 5.03 2.40
CA VAL A 48 -13.78 6.04 3.46
C VAL A 48 -15.01 6.94 3.49
N LEU A 49 -15.44 7.45 2.34
CA LEU A 49 -16.59 8.35 2.25
C LEU A 49 -17.88 7.65 2.71
N ALA A 50 -18.11 6.41 2.27
CA ALA A 50 -19.24 5.60 2.73
C ALA A 50 -19.19 5.35 4.25
N ALA A 51 -18.01 5.12 4.83
CA ALA A 51 -17.85 4.96 6.26
C ALA A 51 -18.14 6.25 7.03
N LEU A 52 -17.63 7.39 6.56
CA LEU A 52 -17.83 8.69 7.21
C LEU A 52 -19.27 9.20 7.10
N ARG A 53 -19.99 8.85 6.02
CA ARG A 53 -21.43 9.11 5.89
C ARG A 53 -22.28 8.39 6.92
N ARG A 54 -21.83 7.24 7.44
CA ARG A 54 -22.50 6.52 8.53
C ARG A 54 -22.24 7.17 9.90
N GLY A 55 -21.28 8.09 9.96
CA GLY A 55 -20.94 8.82 11.17
C GLY A 55 -19.42 8.98 11.32
N PRO A 56 -18.99 9.70 12.38
CA PRO A 56 -17.57 9.91 12.65
C PRO A 56 -16.82 8.59 12.82
N LYS A 57 -15.59 8.52 12.30
CA LYS A 57 -14.72 7.34 12.38
C LYS A 57 -13.32 7.70 12.81
N THR A 58 -12.76 6.90 13.70
CA THR A 58 -11.35 6.99 14.08
C THR A 58 -10.44 6.33 13.04
N SER A 59 -9.15 6.68 13.05
CA SER A 59 -8.13 6.02 12.23
C SER A 59 -8.06 4.51 12.48
N ASP A 60 -8.43 4.05 13.67
CA ASP A 60 -8.44 2.63 14.01
C ASP A 60 -9.65 1.92 13.39
N GLU A 61 -10.86 2.46 13.58
CA GLU A 61 -12.08 1.94 12.95
C GLU A 61 -11.96 1.86 11.43
N LEU A 62 -11.35 2.86 10.78
CA LEU A 62 -11.12 2.81 9.33
C LEU A 62 -10.18 1.67 8.94
N ARG A 63 -9.13 1.39 9.73
CA ARG A 63 -8.25 0.24 9.48
C ARG A 63 -8.97 -1.09 9.68
N SER A 64 -9.81 -1.21 10.70
CA SER A 64 -10.65 -2.40 10.91
C SER A 64 -11.60 -2.67 9.74
N LEU A 65 -12.00 -1.62 9.02
CA LEU A 65 -12.78 -1.71 7.77
C LEU A 65 -11.94 -2.07 6.53
N GLY A 66 -10.64 -2.37 6.69
CA GLY A 66 -9.73 -2.69 5.61
C GLY A 66 -9.25 -1.48 4.81
N ILE A 67 -9.35 -0.27 5.38
CA ILE A 67 -8.87 0.97 4.76
C ILE A 67 -7.43 1.23 5.21
N TYR A 68 -6.51 1.11 4.27
CA TYR A 68 -5.09 1.36 4.53
C TYR A 68 -4.74 2.83 4.31
N MET A 69 -3.83 3.34 5.16
CA MET A 69 -3.38 4.73 5.16
C MET A 69 -4.54 5.74 5.25
N PRO A 70 -5.36 5.71 6.32
CA PRO A 70 -6.53 6.56 6.45
C PRO A 70 -6.19 8.05 6.30
N SER A 71 -5.10 8.53 6.92
CA SER A 71 -4.68 9.94 6.81
C SER A 71 -4.46 10.39 5.37
N THR A 72 -3.78 9.58 4.56
CA THR A 72 -3.55 9.87 3.13
C THR A 72 -4.86 9.88 2.35
N ARG A 73 -5.81 9.00 2.68
CA ARG A 73 -7.12 8.95 2.02
C ARG A 73 -7.94 10.19 2.33
N ILE A 74 -7.94 10.62 3.59
CA ILE A 74 -8.59 11.85 4.04
C ILE A 74 -7.97 13.08 3.35
N PHE A 75 -6.65 13.11 3.18
CA PHE A 75 -5.97 14.17 2.42
C PHE A 75 -6.49 14.26 0.98
N TYR A 76 -6.51 13.15 0.24
CA TYR A 76 -7.03 13.15 -1.13
C TYR A 76 -8.52 13.53 -1.21
N LEU A 77 -9.34 13.10 -0.25
CA LEU A 77 -10.74 13.50 -0.20
C LEU A 77 -10.89 15.02 0.04
N ARG A 78 -10.04 15.63 0.86
CA ARG A 78 -10.02 17.08 1.05
C ARG A 78 -9.62 17.82 -0.23
N GLU A 79 -8.62 17.32 -0.94
CA GLU A 79 -8.21 17.86 -2.25
C GLU A 79 -9.34 17.76 -3.29
N GLN A 80 -10.20 16.74 -3.19
CA GLN A 80 -11.41 16.59 -4.00
C GLN A 80 -12.57 17.50 -3.56
N GLY A 81 -12.40 18.29 -2.51
CA GLY A 81 -13.40 19.25 -2.02
C GLY A 81 -14.29 18.74 -0.89
N TYR A 82 -14.06 17.54 -0.35
CA TYR A 82 -14.82 17.06 0.80
C TYR A 82 -14.39 17.75 2.09
N ALA A 83 -15.33 18.39 2.77
CA ALA A 83 -15.12 18.98 4.08
C ALA A 83 -15.06 17.90 5.16
N ILE A 84 -13.85 17.49 5.55
CA ILE A 84 -13.64 16.49 6.60
C ILE A 84 -12.87 17.12 7.76
N ARG A 85 -13.48 17.19 8.94
CA ARG A 85 -12.85 17.66 10.18
C ARG A 85 -12.05 16.54 10.84
N THR A 86 -10.94 16.89 11.46
CA THR A 86 -10.15 15.95 12.29
C THR A 86 -10.11 16.48 13.71
N ASP A 87 -10.60 15.66 14.64
CA ASP A 87 -10.53 15.90 16.07
C ASP A 87 -9.58 14.86 16.69
N LEU A 88 -8.78 15.23 17.68
CA LEU A 88 -7.97 14.27 18.45
C LEU A 88 -8.75 13.82 19.68
N VAL A 89 -8.98 12.52 19.81
CA VAL A 89 -9.73 11.93 20.91
C VAL A 89 -8.91 10.89 21.65
N ALA A 90 -9.11 10.80 22.97
CA ALA A 90 -8.65 9.66 23.73
C ALA A 90 -9.65 8.52 23.50
N ALA A 91 -9.20 7.41 22.90
CA ALA A 91 -10.04 6.25 22.62
C ALA A 91 -9.30 4.96 22.96
N PHE A 92 -10.07 3.96 23.40
CA PHE A 92 -9.59 2.60 23.55
C PHE A 92 -9.64 1.95 22.16
N THR A 93 -8.51 1.41 21.70
CA THR A 93 -8.50 0.56 20.50
C THR A 93 -9.06 -0.80 20.82
N ASN A 94 -9.42 -1.55 19.78
CA ASN A 94 -9.97 -2.90 19.92
C ASN A 94 -9.01 -3.87 20.64
N ASP A 95 -7.71 -3.57 20.64
CA ASP A 95 -6.66 -4.34 21.31
C ASP A 95 -6.50 -4.03 22.81
N GLY A 96 -7.37 -3.18 23.38
CA GLY A 96 -7.40 -2.86 24.82
C GLY A 96 -6.39 -1.81 25.27
N TYR A 97 -5.64 -1.19 24.35
CA TYR A 97 -4.72 -0.10 24.66
C TYR A 97 -5.39 1.28 24.49
N SER A 98 -5.17 2.16 25.46
CA SER A 98 -5.64 3.55 25.39
C SER A 98 -4.71 4.39 24.55
N HIS A 99 -5.20 4.94 23.43
CA HIS A 99 -4.47 5.94 22.67
C HIS A 99 -4.97 7.32 23.06
N ASN A 100 -4.11 8.14 23.69
CA ASN A 100 -4.49 9.45 24.22
C ASN A 100 -4.67 10.53 23.12
N ARG A 101 -4.41 10.22 21.83
CA ARG A 101 -4.43 11.16 20.71
C ARG A 101 -4.81 10.49 19.37
N LEU A 102 -5.89 9.73 19.36
CA LEU A 102 -6.37 9.08 18.14
C LEU A 102 -7.10 10.10 17.26
N ALA A 103 -6.78 10.13 15.96
CA ALA A 103 -7.50 11.00 15.03
C ALA A 103 -8.91 10.44 14.77
N ARG A 104 -9.92 11.27 15.00
CA ARG A 104 -11.33 11.06 14.66
C ARG A 104 -11.70 11.97 13.51
N TYR A 105 -12.11 11.37 12.41
CA TYR A 105 -12.56 12.06 11.22
C TYR A 105 -14.07 12.17 11.23
N THR A 106 -14.57 13.36 10.97
CA THR A 106 -15.99 13.65 10.86
C THR A 106 -16.22 14.31 9.51
N LEU A 107 -17.12 13.74 8.71
CA LEU A 107 -17.58 14.40 7.49
C LEU A 107 -18.44 15.59 7.91
N ALA A 108 -17.93 16.80 7.66
CA ALA A 108 -18.62 18.05 7.90
C ALA A 108 -19.33 18.45 6.60
N GLU A 109 -20.36 17.70 6.22
CA GLU A 109 -21.29 18.18 5.19
C GLU A 109 -22.00 19.44 5.72
N PRO A 110 -22.19 20.45 4.84
CA PRO A 110 -23.15 20.35 3.76
C PRO A 110 -22.47 20.31 2.39
N ALA A 111 -23.21 19.96 1.34
CA ALA A 111 -22.82 20.32 -0.03
C ALA A 111 -22.77 21.85 -0.14
N SER A 112 -21.71 22.49 0.36
CA SER A 112 -21.47 23.92 0.19
C SER A 112 -20.05 24.09 -0.28
N ASP A 113 -19.96 24.37 -1.57
CA ASP A 113 -18.76 24.66 -2.31
C ASP A 113 -18.10 25.92 -1.74
N TRP A 114 -16.98 25.79 -1.05
CA TRP A 114 -16.25 26.95 -0.51
C TRP A 114 -15.62 27.83 -1.60
N ARG A 115 -15.60 27.41 -2.88
CA ARG A 115 -15.21 28.29 -4.00
C ARG A 115 -16.32 29.27 -4.38
N THR A 116 -17.55 29.07 -3.90
CA THR A 116 -18.67 29.99 -4.14
C THR A 116 -18.73 31.18 -3.18
N ASP A 117 -17.85 31.26 -2.18
CA ASP A 117 -17.94 32.30 -1.12
C ASP A 117 -17.24 33.62 -1.45
N THR A 118 -16.51 33.74 -2.56
CA THR A 118 -15.80 35.01 -2.92
C THR A 118 -16.71 36.08 -3.56
N ALA A 119 -18.02 35.88 -3.66
CA ALA A 119 -18.93 36.85 -4.29
C ALA A 119 -20.12 37.23 -3.39
N ARG A 120 -19.85 37.78 -2.20
CA ARG A 120 -20.83 38.62 -1.50
C ARG A 120 -20.16 39.56 -0.49
N GLY A 121 -19.82 40.75 -0.98
CA GLY A 121 -19.43 41.89 -0.17
C GLY A 121 -19.72 43.15 -0.98
N GLN A 122 -20.93 43.67 -0.79
CA GLN A 122 -21.42 44.95 -1.32
C GLN A 122 -20.75 46.13 -0.62
#